data_AF-A0A559LYZ9-F1
#
_entry.id   AF-A0A559LYZ9-F1
#
_cell.length_a   1.000
_cell.length_b   1.000
_cell.length_c   1.000
_cell.angle_alpha   90.00
_cell.angle_beta   90.00
_cell.angle_gamma   90.00
#
_symmetry.space_group_name_H-M   'P 1'
#
loop_
_entity.id
_entity.type
_entity.pdbx_description
1 polymer ?
#
loop_
_entity_poly.entity_id
_entity_poly.type
_entity_poly.pdbx_seq_one_letter_code
_entity_poly.pdbx_strand_id
1 'polypeptide(L)'
;IKTSPVPFFIKPITSRVGDKILTSFVEPNCVTHFSFLESQLQTSGGQYLCGKHLTGADILLSFPLIAGKGSAFTKEKYPGVWAYTERLEKEKGYEKAVEKIVEIEGKFEASLAR
;
A
#
# COMPACT_ATOMS: atom_id res chain seq x y z
N ILE A 1 -33.12 15.27 13.77
CA ILE A 1 -33.25 15.64 15.21
C ILE A 1 -31.90 15.38 15.87
N LYS A 2 -31.27 16.47 16.36
CA LYS A 2 -30.09 16.56 17.25
C LYS A 2 -28.76 15.97 16.76
N THR A 3 -28.04 16.80 16.00
CA THR A 3 -26.61 17.04 16.18
C THR A 3 -26.28 17.18 17.67
N SER A 4 -25.63 16.17 18.25
CA SER A 4 -24.96 16.32 19.54
C SER A 4 -23.46 16.37 19.25
N PRO A 5 -22.80 17.53 19.35
CA PRO A 5 -21.37 17.61 19.20
C PRO A 5 -20.73 16.79 20.32
N VAL A 6 -20.03 15.71 19.96
CA VAL A 6 -19.26 14.92 20.92
C VAL A 6 -18.30 15.85 21.67
N PRO A 7 -18.33 15.87 23.01
CA PRO A 7 -17.49 16.79 23.79
C PRO A 7 -16.01 16.62 23.44
N PHE A 8 -15.28 17.74 23.33
CA PHE A 8 -13.85 17.77 23.00
C PHE A 8 -13.01 16.84 23.91
N PHE A 9 -13.49 16.56 25.11
CA PHE A 9 -12.82 15.73 26.12
C PHE A 9 -12.94 14.20 25.91
N ILE A 10 -13.88 13.71 25.08
CA ILE A 10 -14.05 12.26 24.83
C ILE A 10 -13.34 11.80 23.54
N LYS A 11 -13.05 12.74 22.62
CA LYS A 11 -12.24 12.51 21.41
C LYS A 11 -10.97 11.67 21.64
N PRO A 12 -10.11 11.95 22.64
CA PRO A 12 -8.89 11.15 22.81
C PRO A 12 -9.15 9.70 23.21
N ILE A 13 -10.31 9.37 23.78
CA ILE A 13 -10.65 8.01 24.21
C ILE A 13 -11.15 7.18 23.02
N THR A 14 -11.99 7.78 22.16
CA THR A 14 -12.52 7.11 20.96
C THR A 14 -11.43 6.89 19.90
N SER A 15 -10.51 7.83 19.71
CA SER A 15 -9.36 7.67 18.82
C SER A 15 -8.47 6.50 19.26
N ARG A 16 -8.17 6.43 20.56
CA ARG A 16 -7.26 5.43 21.14
C ARG A 16 -7.76 3.98 21.03
N VAL A 17 -9.07 3.75 20.95
CA VAL A 17 -9.65 2.42 20.75
C VAL A 17 -9.53 1.98 19.29
N GLY A 18 -9.79 2.89 18.33
CA GLY A 18 -9.57 2.63 16.90
C GLY A 18 -8.10 2.37 16.60
N ASP A 19 -7.20 3.18 17.16
CA ASP A 19 -5.74 3.02 17.03
C ASP A 19 -5.28 1.65 17.58
N LYS A 20 -5.81 1.22 18.74
CA LYS A 20 -5.48 -0.09 19.31
C LYS A 20 -5.91 -1.28 18.43
N ILE A 21 -7.03 -1.19 17.72
CA ILE A 21 -7.49 -2.26 16.82
C ILE A 21 -6.60 -2.33 15.58
N LEU A 22 -6.25 -1.18 14.99
CA LEU A 22 -5.30 -1.11 13.88
C LEU A 22 -3.93 -1.67 14.28
N THR A 23 -3.36 -1.23 15.40
CA THR A 23 -2.04 -1.67 15.88
C THR A 23 -2.02 -3.15 16.27
N SER A 24 -3.09 -3.68 16.89
CA SER A 24 -3.08 -5.06 17.40
C SER A 24 -3.37 -6.12 16.33
N PHE A 25 -4.04 -5.75 15.23
CA PHE A 25 -4.45 -6.72 14.20
C PHE A 25 -3.96 -6.40 12.79
N VAL A 26 -3.77 -5.13 12.41
CA VAL A 26 -3.33 -4.76 11.05
C VAL A 26 -1.82 -4.77 10.95
N GLU A 27 -1.13 -4.21 11.95
CA GLU A 27 0.34 -4.09 11.93
C GLU A 27 1.09 -5.44 11.91
N PRO A 28 0.70 -6.48 12.69
CA PRO A 28 1.36 -7.79 12.62
C PRO A 28 1.17 -8.48 11.26
N ASN A 29 0.01 -8.27 10.62
CA ASN A 29 -0.26 -8.79 9.29
C ASN A 29 0.58 -8.06 8.24
N CYS A 30 0.74 -6.74 8.34
CA CYS A 30 1.65 -5.98 7.49
C CYS A 30 3.08 -6.51 7.60
N VAL A 31 3.59 -6.69 8.82
CA VAL A 31 4.93 -7.26 9.03
C VAL A 31 5.06 -8.63 8.39
N THR A 32 4.08 -9.51 8.61
CA THR A 32 4.06 -10.86 8.03
C THR A 32 4.11 -10.83 6.50
N HIS A 33 3.22 -10.06 5.87
CA HIS A 33 3.11 -10.00 4.41
C HIS A 33 4.31 -9.31 3.76
N PHE A 34 4.79 -8.19 4.28
CA PHE A 34 5.95 -7.51 3.70
C PHE A 34 7.25 -8.29 3.89
N SER A 35 7.41 -8.98 5.03
CA SER A 35 8.59 -9.85 5.24
C SER A 35 8.55 -11.07 4.31
N PHE A 36 7.36 -11.64 4.08
CA PHE A 36 7.17 -12.69 3.10
C PHE A 36 7.52 -12.19 1.69
N LEU A 37 6.95 -11.08 1.24
CA LEU A 37 7.24 -10.51 -0.08
C LEU A 37 8.72 -10.19 -0.26
N GLU A 38 9.38 -9.59 0.74
CA GLU A 38 10.82 -9.32 0.72
C GLU A 38 11.62 -10.60 0.48
N SER A 39 11.27 -11.70 1.16
CA SER A 39 11.90 -13.01 0.96
C SER A 39 11.61 -13.60 -0.43
N GLN A 40 10.38 -13.51 -0.91
CA GLN A 40 9.98 -14.09 -2.20
C GLN A 40 10.67 -13.38 -3.36
N LEU A 41 10.80 -12.05 -3.28
CA LEU A 41 11.50 -11.24 -4.29
C LEU A 41 13.00 -11.60 -4.38
N GLN A 42 13.62 -12.04 -3.28
CA GLN A 42 15.01 -12.52 -3.31
C GLN A 42 15.14 -13.88 -4.01
N THR A 43 14.12 -14.72 -3.91
CA THR A 43 14.12 -16.09 -4.45
C THR A 43 13.41 -16.23 -5.80
N SER A 44 12.76 -15.19 -6.32
CA SER A 44 11.90 -15.27 -7.51
C SER A 44 12.67 -15.61 -8.79
N GLY A 45 13.99 -15.43 -8.81
CA GLY A 45 14.83 -15.69 -9.99
C GLY A 45 14.70 -14.63 -11.08
N GLY A 46 14.15 -13.45 -10.76
CA GLY A 46 14.03 -12.32 -11.67
C GLY A 46 13.64 -11.02 -10.97
N GLN A 47 13.07 -10.09 -11.75
CA GLN A 47 12.75 -8.74 -11.28
C GLN A 47 11.29 -8.56 -10.83
N TYR A 48 10.47 -9.62 -10.97
CA TYR A 48 9.06 -9.68 -10.60
C TYR A 48 8.81 -10.84 -9.61
N LEU A 49 7.59 -10.91 -9.05
CA LEU A 49 7.26 -11.89 -8.03
C LEU A 49 7.35 -13.34 -8.55
N CYS A 50 6.95 -13.56 -9.81
CA CYS A 50 6.97 -14.86 -10.46
C CYS A 50 8.15 -15.05 -11.43
N GLY A 51 9.21 -14.25 -11.29
CA GLY A 51 10.46 -14.39 -12.04
C GLY A 51 10.75 -13.22 -12.96
N LYS A 52 11.12 -13.51 -14.22
CA LYS A 52 11.72 -12.51 -15.13
C LYS A 52 10.70 -11.59 -15.80
N HIS A 53 9.45 -12.01 -15.91
CA HIS A 53 8.42 -11.31 -16.67
C HIS A 53 7.26 -10.91 -15.78
N LEU A 54 6.63 -9.78 -16.13
CA LEU A 54 5.42 -9.30 -15.47
C LEU A 54 4.30 -10.33 -15.62
N THR A 55 3.59 -10.62 -14.53
CA THR A 55 2.47 -11.55 -14.48
C THR A 55 1.23 -10.92 -13.86
N GLY A 56 0.12 -11.65 -13.89
CA GLY A 56 -1.11 -11.23 -13.19
C GLY A 56 -0.91 -11.08 -11.68
N ALA A 57 0.03 -11.81 -11.07
CA ALA A 57 0.34 -11.64 -9.65
C ALA A 57 0.91 -10.25 -9.34
N ASP A 58 1.77 -9.75 -10.22
CA ASP A 58 2.37 -8.42 -10.10
C ASP A 58 1.33 -7.31 -10.30
N ILE A 59 0.42 -7.49 -11.27
CA ILE A 59 -0.68 -6.56 -11.51
C ILE A 59 -1.59 -6.49 -10.28
N LEU A 60 -1.96 -7.63 -9.69
CA LEU A 60 -2.80 -7.69 -8.50
C LEU A 60 -2.14 -6.99 -7.29
N LEU A 61 -0.83 -7.19 -7.11
CA LEU A 61 -0.08 -6.60 -6.01
C LEU A 61 0.28 -5.13 -6.22
N SER A 62 0.28 -4.63 -7.45
CA SER A 62 0.66 -3.24 -7.75
C SER A 62 -0.15 -2.23 -6.94
N PHE A 63 -1.48 -2.36 -6.92
CA PHE A 63 -2.36 -1.42 -6.24
C PHE A 63 -2.11 -1.31 -4.72
N PRO A 64 -2.19 -2.39 -3.92
CA PRO A 64 -1.96 -2.28 -2.49
C PRO A 64 -0.53 -1.86 -2.13
N LEU A 65 0.47 -2.24 -2.94
CA LEU A 65 1.84 -1.86 -2.69
C LEU A 65 2.08 -0.37 -2.95
N ILE A 66 1.60 0.15 -4.07
CA ILE A 66 1.71 1.57 -4.39
C ILE A 66 0.97 2.41 -3.34
N ALA A 67 -0.21 1.96 -2.93
CA ALA A 67 -1.02 2.70 -1.98
C ALA A 67 -0.50 2.68 -0.53
N GLY A 68 0.19 1.60 -0.15
CA GLY A 68 0.84 1.44 1.16
C GLY A 68 2.27 1.97 1.24
N LYS A 69 2.87 2.37 0.11
CA LYS A 69 4.26 2.84 0.07
C LYS A 69 4.44 4.12 0.90
N GLY A 70 5.39 4.10 1.84
CA GLY A 70 5.66 5.21 2.74
C GLY A 70 4.72 5.33 3.94
N SER A 71 3.67 4.49 4.01
CA SER A 71 2.75 4.42 5.16
C SER A 71 2.79 3.04 5.81
N ALA A 72 2.34 2.00 5.09
CA ALA A 72 2.32 0.62 5.55
C ALA A 72 3.72 -0.03 5.57
N PHE A 73 4.63 0.45 4.72
CA PHE A 73 6.03 0.01 4.69
C PHE A 73 6.97 1.14 4.24
N THR A 74 8.24 1.06 4.65
CA THR A 74 9.28 2.03 4.29
C THR A 74 10.45 1.36 3.58
N LYS A 75 11.24 2.16 2.87
CA LYS A 75 12.43 1.69 2.14
C LYS A 75 13.49 1.09 3.06
N GLU A 76 13.62 1.63 4.27
CA GLU A 76 14.62 1.19 5.26
C GLU A 76 14.27 -0.21 5.79
N LYS A 77 12.98 -0.52 5.92
CA LYS A 77 12.52 -1.79 6.48
C LYS A 77 12.38 -2.89 5.42
N TYR A 78 11.95 -2.51 4.21
CA TYR A 78 11.68 -3.45 3.11
C TYR A 78 12.21 -2.92 1.76
N PRO A 79 13.53 -2.87 1.56
CA PRO A 79 14.15 -2.27 0.38
C PRO A 79 13.81 -2.99 -0.92
N GLY A 80 13.65 -4.32 -0.90
CA GLY A 80 13.27 -5.14 -2.05
C GLY A 80 11.82 -4.88 -2.46
N VAL A 81 10.89 -4.87 -1.51
CA VAL A 81 9.48 -4.50 -1.75
C VAL A 81 9.39 -3.06 -2.26
N TRP A 82 10.17 -2.13 -1.72
CA TRP A 82 10.23 -0.75 -2.21
C TRP A 82 10.66 -0.68 -3.68
N ALA A 83 11.79 -1.30 -4.03
CA ALA A 83 12.31 -1.31 -5.40
C ALA A 83 11.37 -2.03 -6.38
N TYR A 84 10.72 -3.10 -5.93
CA TYR A 84 9.68 -3.79 -6.69
C TYR A 84 8.47 -2.89 -6.95
N THR A 85 8.00 -2.16 -5.93
CA THR A 85 6.88 -1.20 -6.08
C THR A 85 7.22 -0.09 -7.07
N GLU A 86 8.42 0.50 -6.99
CA GLU A 86 8.90 1.50 -7.97
C GLU A 86 8.97 0.94 -9.40
N ARG A 87 9.23 -0.35 -9.56
CA ARG A 87 9.23 -1.00 -10.87
C ARG A 87 7.81 -1.11 -11.42
N LEU A 88 6.85 -1.53 -10.60
CA LEU A 88 5.44 -1.64 -10.99
C LEU A 88 4.85 -0.28 -11.39
N GLU A 89 5.20 0.79 -10.67
CA GLU A 89 4.81 2.17 -11.02
C GLU A 89 5.32 2.61 -12.40
N LYS A 90 6.46 2.07 -12.84
CA LYS A 90 7.11 2.38 -14.13
C LYS A 90 6.71 1.42 -15.25
N GLU A 91 5.82 0.47 -14.99
CA GLU A 91 5.30 -0.38 -16.04
C GLU A 91 4.44 0.45 -17.00
N LYS A 92 4.71 0.33 -18.30
CA LYS A 92 3.95 1.06 -19.34
C LYS A 92 2.44 0.82 -19.24
N GLY A 93 2.04 -0.36 -18.78
CA GLY A 93 0.62 -0.68 -18.56
C GLY A 93 0.00 0.13 -17.43
N TYR A 94 0.76 0.36 -16.34
CA TYR A 94 0.33 1.18 -15.22
C TYR A 94 0.26 2.66 -15.61
N GLU A 95 1.31 3.19 -16.27
CA GLU A 95 1.34 4.58 -16.75
C GLU A 95 0.12 4.89 -17.64
N LYS A 96 -0.19 4.02 -18.60
CA LYS A 96 -1.38 4.16 -19.46
C LYS A 96 -2.69 4.11 -18.68
N ALA A 97 -2.78 3.28 -17.64
CA ALA A 97 -3.96 3.21 -16.80
C ALA A 97 -4.15 4.52 -16.02
N VAL A 98 -3.06 5.09 -15.48
CA VAL A 98 -3.07 6.38 -14.79
C VAL A 98 -3.44 7.51 -15.74
N GLU A 99 -2.84 7.57 -16.93
CA GLU A 99 -3.19 8.54 -17.98
C GLU A 99 -4.70 8.49 -18.28
N LYS A 100 -5.27 7.28 -18.40
CA LYS A 100 -6.70 7.14 -18.67
C LYS A 100 -7.57 7.61 -17.51
N ILE A 101 -7.17 7.35 -16.27
CA ILE A 101 -7.88 7.85 -15.09
C ILE A 101 -7.85 9.38 -15.09
N VAL A 102 -6.70 10.00 -15.35
CA VAL A 102 -6.57 11.46 -15.41
C VAL A 102 -7.39 12.05 -16.55
N GLU A 103 -7.45 11.40 -17.71
CA GLU A 103 -8.30 11.84 -18.83
C GLU A 103 -9.78 11.89 -18.46
N ILE A 104 -10.26 10.92 -17.67
CA ILE A 104 -11.67 10.79 -17.28
C ILE A 104 -12.01 11.65 -16.05
N GLU A 105 -11.15 11.64 -15.03
CA GLU A 105 -11.43 12.20 -13.71
C GLU A 105 -10.67 13.49 -13.40
N GLY A 106 -9.72 13.89 -14.25
CA GLY A 106 -8.92 15.11 -14.14
C GLY A 106 -7.75 15.04 -13.16
N LYS A 107 -7.67 13.99 -12.32
CA LYS A 107 -6.55 13.76 -11.38
C LYS A 107 -6.43 12.29 -10.98
N PHE A 108 -5.25 11.90 -10.50
CA PHE A 108 -5.00 10.59 -9.93
C PHE A 108 -4.14 10.73 -8.67
N GLU A 109 -4.54 10.07 -7.59
CA GLU A 109 -3.76 9.95 -6.34
C GLU A 109 -3.77 8.48 -5.89
N ALA A 110 -2.60 7.87 -5.82
CA ALA A 110 -2.48 6.45 -5.51
C ALA A 110 -2.41 6.15 -3.99
N SER A 111 -2.47 7.17 -3.13
CA SER A 111 -2.11 7.09 -1.71
C SER A 111 -3.29 6.74 -0.80
N LEU A 112 -3.06 5.88 0.21
CA LEU A 112 -3.96 5.73 1.37
C LEU A 112 -3.78 6.83 2.43
N ALA A 113 -2.66 7.55 2.40
CA ALA A 113 -2.44 8.70 3.27
C ALA A 113 -3.25 9.89 2.73
N ARG A 114 -4.30 10.24 3.47
CA ARG A 114 -4.95 11.56 3.46
C ARG A 114 -4.38 12.41 4.57
#